data_AF-J8W7H6-F1
#
_entry.id   AF-J8W7H6-F1
#
_cell.length_a   1.000
_cell.length_b   1.000
_cell.length_c   1.000
_cell.angle_alpha   90.00
_cell.angle_beta   90.00
_cell.angle_gamma   90.00
#
_symmetry.space_group_name_H-M   'P 1'
#
loop_
_entity.id
_entity.type
_entity.pdbx_description
1 polymer ?
#
loop_
_entity_poly.entity_id
_entity_poly.type
_entity_poly.pdbx_seq_one_letter_code
_entity_poly.pdbx_strand_id
1 'polypeptide(L)'
;MPLLLAVVLIFLLPESARYMVVKRQPAQRIAAILRRIAPVPEQAEFELREAGQVKEKSSIGVIFSPRYAVGTVMLCLTYFMGLLIFYLLTSWLPLLIRETGATMSQASIITALFPLGGGIGVLILGALMDKLNPNKVVAVGWLLTGVFVCLVGFSTHNLLLMGIMVFIAGSIMNGAQSSMPALAAGFYPTQGRATGVAWMLGIGRFGGILGAFSGAFLMQAQLSFETIFSLLAIPAFLSATALLVKYKLGQRQPPAAQGEVEKLQKA
;
A
#
# COMPACT_ATOMS: atom_id res chain seq x y z
N MET A 1 -15.79 15.38 -14.65
CA MET A 1 -16.26 14.29 -13.75
C MET A 1 -15.61 14.31 -12.36
N PRO A 2 -14.28 14.19 -12.17
CA PRO A 2 -13.70 14.12 -10.83
C PRO A 2 -13.84 15.41 -9.99
N LEU A 3 -13.80 16.60 -10.61
CA LEU A 3 -14.01 17.88 -9.92
C LEU A 3 -15.45 18.07 -9.42
N LEU A 4 -16.45 17.68 -10.23
CA LEU A 4 -17.86 17.72 -9.83
C LEU A 4 -18.15 16.78 -8.67
N LEU A 5 -17.63 15.54 -8.73
CA LEU A 5 -17.71 14.59 -7.61
C LEU A 5 -16.99 15.11 -6.36
N ALA A 6 -15.84 15.76 -6.50
CA ALA A 6 -15.13 16.36 -5.38
C ALA A 6 -15.95 17.47 -4.69
N VAL A 7 -16.57 18.36 -5.46
CA VAL A 7 -17.45 19.41 -4.92
C VAL A 7 -18.64 18.79 -4.18
N VAL A 8 -19.31 17.82 -4.80
CA VAL A 8 -20.44 17.10 -4.16
C VAL A 8 -19.98 16.41 -2.87
N LEU A 9 -18.84 15.70 -2.88
CA LEU A 9 -18.33 15.00 -1.70
C LEU A 9 -17.93 15.96 -0.58
N ILE A 10 -17.38 17.15 -0.88
CA ILE A 10 -17.06 18.16 0.14
C ILE A 10 -18.32 18.63 0.88
N PHE A 11 -19.45 18.75 0.17
CA PHE A 11 -20.71 19.15 0.79
C PHE A 11 -21.46 17.98 1.44
N LEU A 12 -21.27 16.75 0.96
CA LEU A 12 -22.06 15.58 1.38
C LEU A 12 -21.39 14.73 2.47
N LEU A 13 -20.05 14.67 2.54
CA LEU A 13 -19.34 13.88 3.56
C LEU A 13 -19.12 14.71 4.83
N PRO A 14 -19.70 14.30 5.98
CA PRO A 14 -19.36 14.92 7.26
C PRO A 14 -17.89 14.71 7.59
N GLU A 15 -17.28 15.67 8.29
CA GLU A 15 -15.90 15.53 8.77
C GLU A 15 -15.74 14.25 9.61
N SER A 16 -14.56 13.63 9.51
CA SER A 16 -14.20 12.43 10.27
C SER A 16 -14.43 12.63 11.77
N ALA A 17 -15.19 11.72 12.41
CA ALA A 17 -15.43 11.76 13.85
C ALA A 17 -14.12 11.78 14.67
N ARG A 18 -13.09 11.06 14.21
CA ARG A 18 -11.76 11.09 14.84
C ARG A 18 -11.11 12.47 14.77
N TYR A 19 -11.25 13.16 13.65
CA TYR A 19 -10.72 14.53 13.47
C TYR A 19 -11.44 15.52 14.40
N MET A 20 -12.76 15.41 14.52
CA MET A 20 -13.55 16.29 15.40
C MET A 20 -13.17 16.13 16.88
N VAL A 21 -12.91 14.89 17.34
CA VAL A 21 -12.44 14.63 18.71
C VAL A 21 -11.06 15.27 18.94
N VAL A 22 -10.12 15.12 17.99
CA VAL A 22 -8.78 15.72 18.08
C VAL A 22 -8.84 17.25 18.13
N LYS A 23 -9.74 17.87 17.35
CA LYS A 23 -9.93 19.32 17.34
C LYS A 23 -10.78 19.86 18.51
N ARG A 24 -11.19 19.00 19.45
CA ARG A 24 -12.07 19.35 20.59
C ARG A 24 -13.36 20.05 20.15
N GLN A 25 -13.97 19.58 19.06
CA GLN A 25 -15.29 20.03 18.62
C GLN A 25 -16.36 19.63 19.66
N PRO A 26 -17.53 20.30 19.70
CA PRO A 26 -18.58 20.01 20.67
C PRO A 26 -19.02 18.54 20.61
N ALA A 27 -19.15 17.89 21.78
CA ALA A 27 -19.53 16.49 21.90
C ALA A 27 -20.87 16.17 21.20
N GLN A 28 -21.80 17.13 21.15
CA GLN A 28 -23.07 17.02 20.43
C GLN A 28 -22.89 16.83 18.91
N ARG A 29 -21.91 17.51 18.31
CA ARG A 29 -21.62 17.41 16.86
C ARG A 29 -20.97 16.07 16.50
N ILE A 30 -20.12 15.58 17.41
CA ILE A 30 -19.48 14.27 17.32
C ILE A 30 -20.52 13.15 17.48
N ALA A 31 -21.40 13.27 18.48
CA ALA A 31 -22.50 12.33 18.72
C ALA A 31 -23.51 12.30 17.55
N ALA A 32 -23.84 13.44 16.95
CA ALA A 32 -24.76 13.51 15.81
C ALA A 32 -24.25 12.73 14.58
N ILE A 33 -22.94 12.76 14.34
CA ILE A 33 -22.31 12.02 13.23
C ILE A 33 -22.17 10.54 13.60
N LEU A 34 -21.77 10.22 14.84
CA LEU A 34 -21.62 8.82 15.29
C LEU A 34 -22.96 8.08 15.40
N ARG A 35 -24.05 8.77 15.75
CA ARG A 35 -25.42 8.20 15.78
C ARG A 35 -25.88 7.64 14.43
N ARG A 36 -25.27 8.08 13.31
CA ARG A 36 -25.54 7.52 11.97
C ARG A 36 -24.87 6.16 11.74
N ILE A 37 -23.89 5.79 12.56
CA ILE A 37 -23.08 4.56 12.41
C ILE A 37 -23.45 3.54 13.50
N ALA A 38 -23.65 4.00 14.73
CA ALA A 38 -23.98 3.16 15.89
C ALA A 38 -24.83 3.94 16.92
N PRO A 39 -25.61 3.27 17.77
CA PRO A 39 -26.32 3.93 18.87
C PRO A 39 -25.33 4.55 19.87
N VAL A 40 -25.49 5.85 20.17
CA VAL A 40 -24.61 6.60 21.08
C VAL A 40 -25.42 7.20 22.24
N PRO A 41 -25.02 6.99 23.51
CA PRO A 41 -25.68 7.57 24.69
C PRO A 41 -25.75 9.10 24.65
N GLU A 42 -26.74 9.70 25.35
CA GLU A 42 -26.94 11.15 25.38
C GLU A 42 -25.83 11.94 26.09
N GLN A 43 -25.12 11.30 27.03
CA GLN A 43 -24.00 11.88 27.78
C GLN A 43 -22.71 11.06 27.54
N ALA A 44 -22.23 11.07 26.30
CA ALA A 44 -21.00 10.39 25.94
C ALA A 44 -19.80 11.36 25.97
N GLU A 45 -18.80 11.05 26.79
CA GLU A 45 -17.45 11.60 26.63
C GLU A 45 -16.71 10.82 25.54
N PHE A 46 -16.20 11.54 24.54
CA PHE A 46 -15.46 10.94 23.43
C PHE A 46 -13.96 11.15 23.65
N GLU A 47 -13.27 10.12 24.11
CA GLU A 47 -11.82 10.11 24.16
C GLU A 47 -11.23 9.36 22.96
N LEU A 48 -10.31 10.01 22.24
CA LEU A 48 -9.50 9.31 21.24
C LEU A 48 -8.31 8.64 21.93
N ARG A 49 -8.48 7.39 22.36
CA ARG A 49 -7.37 6.54 22.80
C ARG A 49 -6.52 6.10 21.61
N GLU A 50 -5.69 6.99 21.09
CA GLU A 50 -4.63 6.63 20.15
C GLU A 50 -3.39 6.18 20.93
N ALA A 51 -2.86 5.00 20.60
CA ALA A 51 -1.61 4.50 21.18
C ALA A 51 -0.44 5.42 20.76
N GLY A 52 -0.17 6.43 21.58
CA GLY A 52 0.91 7.39 21.39
C GLY A 52 0.45 8.67 20.68
N GLN A 53 -0.33 9.51 21.38
CA GLN A 53 -0.33 10.94 21.10
C GLN A 53 1.12 11.44 21.23
N VAL A 54 1.80 11.57 20.10
CA VAL A 54 3.13 12.17 20.07
C VAL A 54 2.95 13.62 20.50
N LYS A 55 3.73 14.09 21.49
CA LYS A 55 3.74 15.49 21.96
C LYS A 55 4.14 16.50 20.87
N GLU A 56 4.51 16.01 19.68
CA GLU A 56 4.89 16.81 18.52
C GLU A 56 3.70 17.60 18.00
N LYS A 57 3.89 18.92 17.90
CA LYS A 57 2.88 19.85 17.36
C LYS A 57 2.78 19.81 15.84
N SER A 58 3.77 19.24 15.14
CA SER A 58 3.86 19.18 13.68
C SER A 58 3.60 17.77 13.13
N SER A 59 2.71 17.66 12.15
CA SER A 59 2.40 16.40 11.45
C SER A 59 3.64 15.75 10.79
N ILE A 60 4.63 16.55 10.39
CA ILE A 60 5.91 16.06 9.86
C ILE A 60 6.78 15.47 10.99
N GLY A 61 6.83 16.15 12.14
CA GLY A 61 7.56 15.67 13.32
C GLY A 61 7.02 14.33 13.84
N VAL A 62 5.71 14.09 13.71
CA VAL A 62 5.09 12.80 14.07
C VAL A 62 5.65 11.65 13.22
N ILE A 63 5.82 11.84 11.92
CA ILE A 63 6.26 10.80 10.97
C ILE A 63 7.73 10.44 11.20
N PHE A 64 8.57 11.44 11.48
CA PHE A 64 10.00 11.27 11.75
C PHE A 64 10.32 11.01 13.22
N SER A 65 9.31 10.88 14.08
CA SER A 65 9.53 10.51 15.48
C SER A 65 10.16 9.10 15.56
N PRO A 66 10.98 8.79 16.59
CA PRO A 66 11.64 7.50 16.73
C PRO A 66 10.68 6.29 16.70
N ARG A 67 9.41 6.51 17.08
CA ARG A 67 8.34 5.51 17.05
C ARG A 67 7.85 5.18 15.64
N TYR A 68 7.76 6.17 14.75
CA TYR A 68 7.17 6.01 13.41
C TYR A 68 8.20 6.07 12.27
N ALA A 69 9.42 6.55 12.51
CA ALA A 69 10.44 6.75 11.48
C ALA A 69 10.76 5.47 10.71
N VAL A 70 11.04 4.36 11.40
CA VAL A 70 11.38 3.09 10.74
C VAL A 70 10.20 2.57 9.90
N GLY A 71 8.99 2.58 10.46
CA GLY A 71 7.82 2.12 9.72
C GLY A 71 7.49 3.01 8.51
N THR A 72 7.72 4.32 8.62
CA THR A 72 7.61 5.28 7.50
C THR A 72 8.58 4.92 6.38
N VAL A 73 9.86 4.73 6.71
CA VAL A 73 10.88 4.39 5.70
C VAL A 73 10.54 3.07 5.03
N MET A 74 10.12 2.05 5.79
CA MET A 74 9.73 0.76 5.22
C MET A 74 8.49 0.87 4.31
N LEU A 75 7.49 1.67 4.68
CA LEU A 75 6.32 1.93 3.83
C LEU A 75 6.69 2.68 2.56
N CYS A 76 7.53 3.71 2.66
CA CYS A 76 8.02 4.47 1.51
C CYS A 76 8.84 3.60 0.57
N LEU A 77 9.75 2.78 1.11
CA LEU A 77 10.57 1.85 0.34
C LEU A 77 9.71 0.83 -0.41
N THR A 78 8.75 0.20 0.30
CA THR A 78 7.83 -0.78 -0.30
C THR A 78 7.01 -0.14 -1.42
N TYR A 79 6.47 1.06 -1.19
CA TYR A 79 5.64 1.75 -2.19
C TYR A 79 6.45 2.22 -3.40
N PHE A 80 7.68 2.68 -3.17
CA PHE A 80 8.65 3.03 -4.21
C PHE A 80 9.00 1.83 -5.08
N MET A 81 9.37 0.70 -4.46
CA MET A 81 9.75 -0.52 -5.17
C MET A 81 8.57 -1.10 -5.96
N GLY A 82 7.37 -1.04 -5.39
CA GLY A 82 6.16 -1.46 -6.06
C GLY A 82 5.84 -0.63 -7.32
N LEU A 83 5.95 0.70 -7.23
CA LEU A 83 5.76 1.57 -8.39
C LEU A 83 6.87 1.41 -9.42
N LEU A 84 8.11 1.13 -9.00
CA LEU A 84 9.19 0.81 -9.92
C LEU A 84 8.82 -0.41 -10.78
N ILE A 85 8.41 -1.52 -10.15
CA ILE A 85 8.00 -2.72 -10.88
C ILE A 85 6.78 -2.45 -11.77
N PHE A 86 5.77 -1.74 -11.24
CA PHE A 86 4.55 -1.40 -11.98
C PHE A 86 4.82 -0.62 -13.26
N TYR A 87 5.57 0.47 -13.15
CA TYR A 87 5.84 1.32 -14.30
C TYR A 87 6.82 0.67 -15.26
N LEU A 88 7.78 -0.11 -14.78
CA LEU A 88 8.68 -0.88 -15.65
C LEU A 88 7.91 -1.91 -16.48
N LEU A 89 7.09 -2.74 -15.84
CA LEU A 89 6.28 -3.74 -16.55
C LEU A 89 5.27 -3.05 -17.49
N THR A 90 4.55 -2.04 -17.04
CA THR A 90 3.55 -1.37 -17.89
C THR A 90 4.18 -0.72 -19.13
N SER A 91 5.40 -0.18 -19.01
CA SER A 91 6.06 0.53 -20.11
C SER A 91 6.85 -0.41 -21.04
N TRP A 92 7.41 -1.49 -20.51
CA TRP A 92 8.38 -2.33 -21.25
C TRP A 92 7.92 -3.76 -21.49
N LEU A 93 6.90 -4.26 -20.79
CA LEU A 93 6.41 -5.64 -20.96
C LEU A 93 6.01 -5.99 -22.41
N PRO A 94 5.29 -5.15 -23.18
CA PRO A 94 4.96 -5.47 -24.57
C PRO A 94 6.21 -5.63 -25.43
N LEU A 95 7.20 -4.76 -25.22
CA LEU A 95 8.44 -4.78 -25.97
C LEU A 95 9.28 -6.01 -25.61
N LEU A 96 9.42 -6.30 -24.31
CA LEU A 96 10.13 -7.48 -23.81
C LEU A 96 9.51 -8.79 -24.34
N ILE A 97 8.17 -8.86 -24.40
CA ILE A 97 7.48 -10.02 -24.97
C ILE A 97 7.72 -10.12 -26.49
N ARG A 98 7.74 -8.99 -27.21
CA ARG A 98 8.02 -9.01 -28.64
C ARG A 98 9.43 -9.54 -28.95
N GLU A 99 10.42 -9.22 -28.12
CA GLU A 99 11.80 -9.73 -28.26
C GLU A 99 11.91 -11.25 -28.11
N THR A 100 10.92 -11.93 -27.52
CA THR A 100 10.89 -13.41 -27.46
C THR A 100 10.45 -14.07 -28.77
N GLY A 101 10.12 -13.27 -29.80
CA GLY A 101 9.60 -13.74 -31.09
C GLY A 101 8.07 -13.70 -31.20
N ALA A 102 7.36 -13.22 -30.17
CA ALA A 102 5.91 -13.05 -30.22
C ALA A 102 5.49 -11.93 -31.20
N THR A 103 4.31 -12.09 -31.80
CA THR A 103 3.72 -11.02 -32.63
C THR A 103 3.32 -9.81 -31.77
N MET A 104 3.28 -8.62 -32.37
CA MET A 104 2.86 -7.39 -31.67
C MET A 104 1.45 -7.49 -31.08
N SER A 105 0.54 -8.19 -31.77
CA SER A 105 -0.82 -8.44 -31.28
C SER A 105 -0.81 -9.31 -30.02
N GLN A 106 -0.04 -10.40 -30.01
CA GLN A 106 0.08 -11.29 -28.85
C GLN A 106 0.70 -10.57 -27.66
N ALA A 107 1.78 -9.81 -27.88
CA ALA A 107 2.45 -9.04 -26.83
C ALA A 107 1.51 -8.03 -26.16
N SER A 108 0.69 -7.36 -26.98
CA SER A 108 -0.29 -6.38 -26.52
C SER A 108 -1.43 -7.03 -25.72
N ILE A 109 -1.97 -8.16 -26.18
CA ILE A 109 -3.01 -8.91 -25.46
C ILE A 109 -2.47 -9.42 -24.11
N ILE A 110 -1.28 -10.02 -24.10
CA ILE A 110 -0.67 -10.54 -22.87
C ILE A 110 -0.38 -9.40 -21.89
N THR A 111 0.12 -8.27 -22.37
CA THR A 111 0.35 -7.11 -21.48
C THR A 111 -0.95 -6.56 -20.92
N ALA A 112 -2.04 -6.53 -21.69
CA ALA A 112 -3.34 -6.07 -21.21
C ALA A 112 -3.90 -6.95 -20.08
N LEU A 113 -3.52 -8.23 -20.01
CA LEU A 113 -3.90 -9.11 -18.89
C LEU A 113 -3.31 -8.63 -17.55
N PHE A 114 -2.20 -7.89 -17.56
CA PHE A 114 -1.56 -7.40 -16.34
C PHE A 114 -2.44 -6.43 -15.53
N PRO A 115 -2.92 -5.29 -16.09
CA PRO A 115 -3.86 -4.41 -15.38
C PRO A 115 -5.24 -5.05 -15.20
N LEU A 116 -5.69 -5.91 -16.13
CA LEU A 116 -6.98 -6.61 -16.00
C LEU A 116 -7.00 -7.53 -14.77
N GLY A 117 -5.95 -8.34 -14.58
CA GLY A 117 -5.78 -9.13 -13.38
C GLY A 117 -5.75 -8.24 -12.14
N GLY A 118 -5.11 -7.08 -12.24
CA GLY A 118 -5.05 -6.11 -11.15
C GLY A 118 -6.40 -5.69 -10.61
N GLY A 119 -7.42 -5.51 -11.45
CA GLY A 119 -8.79 -5.22 -11.00
C GLY A 119 -9.36 -6.29 -10.06
N ILE A 120 -9.15 -7.56 -10.38
CA ILE A 120 -9.60 -8.70 -9.57
C ILE A 120 -8.75 -8.81 -8.30
N GLY A 121 -7.44 -8.65 -8.43
CA GLY A 121 -6.51 -8.75 -7.32
C GLY A 121 -6.73 -7.70 -6.22
N VAL A 122 -7.15 -6.49 -6.58
CA VAL A 122 -7.54 -5.43 -5.63
C VAL A 122 -8.70 -5.89 -4.75
N LEU A 123 -9.73 -6.51 -5.33
CA LEU A 123 -10.88 -7.01 -4.58
C LEU A 123 -10.49 -8.16 -3.64
N ILE A 124 -9.69 -9.11 -4.14
CA ILE A 124 -9.26 -10.28 -3.36
C ILE A 124 -8.35 -9.86 -2.20
N LEU A 125 -7.31 -9.06 -2.46
CA LEU A 125 -6.38 -8.64 -1.40
C LEU A 125 -7.06 -7.69 -0.41
N GLY A 126 -7.95 -6.80 -0.88
CA GLY A 126 -8.75 -5.94 0.00
C GLY A 126 -9.61 -6.77 0.96
N ALA A 127 -10.38 -7.73 0.44
CA ALA A 127 -11.18 -8.62 1.27
C ALA A 127 -10.33 -9.47 2.22
N LEU A 128 -9.12 -9.85 1.81
CA LEU A 128 -8.19 -10.62 2.65
C LEU A 128 -7.60 -9.75 3.76
N MET A 129 -7.35 -8.46 3.52
CA MET A 129 -6.94 -7.51 4.56
C MET A 129 -8.02 -7.26 5.60
N ASP A 130 -9.30 -7.34 5.23
CA ASP A 130 -10.40 -7.18 6.17
C ASP A 130 -10.55 -8.39 7.11
N LYS A 131 -10.22 -9.60 6.61
CA LYS A 131 -10.36 -10.86 7.35
C LYS A 131 -9.11 -11.28 8.11
N LEU A 132 -7.91 -10.97 7.59
CA LEU A 132 -6.63 -11.39 8.14
C LEU A 132 -5.78 -10.18 8.57
N ASN A 133 -4.58 -10.42 9.11
CA ASN A 133 -3.68 -9.33 9.49
C ASN A 133 -3.19 -8.56 8.24
N PRO A 134 -3.50 -7.25 8.10
CA PRO A 134 -3.20 -6.49 6.88
C PRO A 134 -1.71 -6.47 6.53
N ASN A 135 -0.82 -6.40 7.53
CA ASN A 135 0.63 -6.36 7.26
C ASN A 135 1.13 -7.68 6.67
N LYS A 136 0.63 -8.83 7.18
CA LYS A 136 1.03 -10.15 6.67
C LYS A 136 0.48 -10.38 5.26
N VAL A 137 -0.76 -10.00 5.01
CA VAL A 137 -1.41 -10.14 3.70
C VAL A 137 -0.62 -9.39 2.62
N VAL A 138 -0.31 -8.11 2.87
CA VAL A 138 0.44 -7.30 1.89
C VAL A 138 1.89 -7.79 1.73
N ALA A 139 2.54 -8.23 2.82
CA ALA A 139 3.88 -8.81 2.73
C ALA A 139 3.92 -10.10 1.90
N VAL A 140 2.96 -11.01 2.10
CA VAL A 140 2.82 -12.23 1.29
C VAL A 140 2.48 -11.88 -0.16
N GLY A 141 1.64 -10.86 -0.39
CA GLY A 141 1.37 -10.34 -1.73
C GLY A 141 2.65 -9.90 -2.46
N TRP A 142 3.55 -9.17 -1.80
CA TRP A 142 4.83 -8.79 -2.38
C TRP A 142 5.79 -9.98 -2.61
N LEU A 143 5.81 -10.97 -1.71
CA LEU A 143 6.57 -12.21 -1.93
C LEU A 143 6.07 -12.95 -3.17
N LEU A 144 4.75 -13.16 -3.26
CA LEU A 144 4.12 -13.83 -4.38
C LEU A 144 4.31 -13.05 -5.68
N THR A 145 4.28 -11.72 -5.62
CA THR A 145 4.61 -10.87 -6.78
C THR A 145 6.02 -11.21 -7.29
N GLY A 146 7.03 -11.26 -6.42
CA GLY A 146 8.39 -11.63 -6.83
C GLY A 146 8.47 -13.02 -7.46
N VAL A 147 7.80 -14.00 -6.87
CA VAL A 147 7.75 -15.38 -7.40
C VAL A 147 7.08 -15.44 -8.77
N PHE A 148 5.89 -14.86 -8.92
CA PHE A 148 5.15 -14.91 -10.18
C PHE A 148 5.80 -14.07 -11.28
N VAL A 149 6.41 -12.94 -10.94
CA VAL A 149 7.21 -12.15 -11.90
C VAL A 149 8.43 -12.96 -12.35
N CYS A 150 9.15 -13.65 -11.46
CA CYS A 150 10.19 -14.60 -11.86
C CYS A 150 9.65 -15.68 -12.82
N LEU A 151 8.50 -16.29 -12.49
CA LEU A 151 7.90 -17.34 -13.32
C LEU A 151 7.49 -16.85 -14.71
N VAL A 152 7.08 -15.58 -14.85
CA VAL A 152 6.87 -14.96 -16.18
C VAL A 152 8.16 -15.02 -17.00
N GLY A 153 9.30 -14.73 -16.39
CA GLY A 153 10.63 -14.81 -17.01
C GLY A 153 10.93 -16.17 -17.65
N PHE A 154 10.55 -17.27 -16.98
CA PHE A 154 10.78 -18.65 -17.45
C PHE A 154 9.67 -19.20 -18.36
N SER A 155 8.61 -18.43 -18.62
CA SER A 155 7.45 -18.89 -19.40
C SER A 155 7.55 -18.55 -20.90
N THR A 156 8.71 -18.17 -21.40
CA THR A 156 8.94 -17.72 -22.80
C THR A 156 8.57 -18.76 -23.85
N HIS A 157 8.67 -20.05 -23.52
CA HIS A 157 8.36 -21.16 -24.43
C HIS A 157 6.85 -21.34 -24.70
N ASN A 158 5.96 -20.78 -23.88
CA ASN A 158 4.51 -20.95 -24.03
C ASN A 158 3.78 -19.64 -23.74
N LEU A 159 3.29 -18.98 -24.80
CA LEU A 159 2.57 -17.71 -24.71
C LEU A 159 1.31 -17.78 -23.83
N LEU A 160 0.60 -18.90 -23.83
CA LEU A 160 -0.59 -19.07 -22.99
C LEU A 160 -0.20 -19.11 -21.51
N LEU A 161 0.84 -19.88 -21.18
CA LEU A 161 1.38 -19.93 -19.82
C LEU A 161 1.87 -18.56 -19.37
N MET A 162 2.60 -17.85 -20.23
CA MET A 162 3.05 -16.48 -19.97
C MET A 162 1.86 -15.54 -19.71
N GLY A 163 0.80 -15.61 -20.51
CA GLY A 163 -0.43 -14.84 -20.30
C GLY A 163 -1.06 -15.09 -18.93
N ILE A 164 -1.17 -16.35 -18.52
CA ILE A 164 -1.69 -16.73 -17.20
C ILE A 164 -0.78 -16.19 -16.08
N MET A 165 0.54 -16.34 -16.21
CA MET A 165 1.49 -15.85 -15.21
C MET A 165 1.48 -14.32 -15.10
N VAL A 166 1.38 -13.61 -16.23
CA VAL A 166 1.26 -12.13 -16.27
C VAL A 166 -0.05 -11.69 -15.62
N PHE A 167 -1.15 -12.38 -15.88
CA PHE A 167 -2.44 -12.10 -15.24
C PHE A 167 -2.38 -12.28 -13.72
N ILE A 168 -1.79 -13.39 -13.25
CA ILE A 168 -1.66 -13.67 -11.81
C ILE A 168 -0.69 -12.66 -11.15
N ALA A 169 0.46 -12.40 -11.76
CA ALA A 169 1.42 -11.40 -11.29
C ALA A 169 0.77 -10.01 -11.19
N GLY A 170 0.04 -9.60 -12.23
CA GLY A 170 -0.69 -8.35 -12.26
C GLY A 170 -1.76 -8.27 -11.19
N SER A 171 -2.51 -9.35 -10.97
CA SER A 171 -3.52 -9.46 -9.90
C SER A 171 -2.90 -9.22 -8.52
N ILE A 172 -1.89 -10.00 -8.16
CA ILE A 172 -1.29 -9.96 -6.83
C ILE A 172 -0.59 -8.62 -6.62
N MET A 173 0.14 -8.12 -7.62
CA MET A 173 0.93 -6.91 -7.50
C MET A 173 0.05 -5.66 -7.37
N ASN A 174 -0.97 -5.49 -8.22
CA ASN A 174 -1.88 -4.35 -8.12
C ASN A 174 -2.73 -4.45 -6.84
N GLY A 175 -3.11 -5.66 -6.42
CA GLY A 175 -3.74 -5.88 -5.13
C GLY A 175 -2.86 -5.41 -3.97
N ALA A 176 -1.58 -5.78 -3.95
CA ALA A 176 -0.65 -5.38 -2.91
C ALA A 176 -0.37 -3.87 -2.96
N GLN A 177 -0.25 -3.29 -4.15
CA GLN A 177 0.00 -1.87 -4.37
C GLN A 177 -1.18 -1.00 -3.90
N SER A 178 -2.42 -1.38 -4.24
CA SER A 178 -3.64 -0.65 -3.85
C SER A 178 -3.95 -0.74 -2.36
N SER A 179 -3.44 -1.77 -1.70
CA SER A 179 -3.56 -2.02 -0.26
C SER A 179 -2.65 -1.11 0.59
N MET A 180 -1.57 -0.60 0.01
CA MET A 180 -0.55 0.18 0.72
C MET A 180 -1.08 1.48 1.37
N PRO A 181 -1.91 2.32 0.71
CA PRO A 181 -2.49 3.50 1.34
C PRO A 181 -3.33 3.17 2.58
N ALA A 182 -4.11 2.09 2.54
CA ALA A 182 -4.89 1.65 3.69
C ALA A 182 -3.98 1.18 4.84
N LEU A 183 -2.91 0.43 4.52
CA LEU A 183 -1.92 -0.01 5.50
C LEU A 183 -1.18 1.16 6.16
N ALA A 184 -0.83 2.19 5.37
CA ALA A 184 -0.21 3.41 5.85
C ALA A 184 -1.17 4.22 6.73
N ALA A 185 -2.44 4.36 6.32
CA ALA A 185 -3.46 5.05 7.08
C ALA A 185 -3.68 4.43 8.47
N GLY A 186 -3.68 3.09 8.56
CA GLY A 186 -3.78 2.36 9.83
C GLY A 186 -2.51 2.43 10.70
N PHE A 187 -1.36 2.74 10.12
CA PHE A 187 -0.08 2.80 10.83
C PHE A 187 0.13 4.12 11.59
N TYR A 188 -0.34 5.25 11.03
CA TYR A 188 -0.11 6.58 11.61
C TYR A 188 -1.24 7.03 12.56
N PRO A 189 -0.91 7.80 13.62
CA PRO A 189 -1.89 8.46 14.46
C PRO A 189 -2.61 9.56 13.65
N THR A 190 -3.81 9.96 14.08
CA THR A 190 -4.66 10.87 13.29
C THR A 190 -3.95 12.19 12.96
N GLN A 191 -3.08 12.69 13.84
CA GLN A 191 -2.29 13.92 13.63
C GLN A 191 -1.29 13.85 12.45
N GLY A 192 -0.72 12.67 12.20
CA GLY A 192 0.31 12.46 11.17
C GLY A 192 -0.16 11.65 9.97
N ARG A 193 -1.40 11.12 10.00
CA ARG A 193 -1.91 10.16 9.01
C ARG A 193 -1.91 10.70 7.59
N ALA A 194 -2.50 11.86 7.37
CA ALA A 194 -2.60 12.45 6.04
C ALA A 194 -1.21 12.74 5.46
N THR A 195 -0.33 13.35 6.26
CA THR A 195 1.05 13.66 5.86
C THR A 195 1.87 12.40 5.60
N GLY A 196 1.75 11.35 6.43
CA GLY A 196 2.51 10.12 6.27
C GLY A 196 2.11 9.32 5.04
N VAL A 197 0.80 9.26 4.74
CA VAL A 197 0.28 8.68 3.50
C VAL A 197 0.75 9.50 2.30
N ALA A 198 0.62 10.83 2.34
CA ALA A 198 1.05 11.72 1.26
C ALA A 198 2.56 11.61 0.98
N TRP A 199 3.39 11.50 2.02
CA TRP A 199 4.84 11.34 1.91
C TRP A 199 5.21 10.04 1.20
N MET A 200 4.57 8.93 1.59
CA MET A 200 4.73 7.64 0.94
C MET A 200 4.33 7.71 -0.55
N LEU A 201 3.18 8.31 -0.85
CA LEU A 201 2.71 8.48 -2.23
C LEU A 201 3.66 9.36 -3.05
N GLY A 202 4.17 10.43 -2.46
CA GLY A 202 5.11 11.36 -3.08
C GLY A 202 6.44 10.67 -3.44
N ILE A 203 7.07 9.99 -2.48
CA ILE A 203 8.30 9.23 -2.71
C ILE A 203 8.07 8.13 -3.76
N GLY A 204 6.90 7.51 -3.75
CA GLY A 204 6.50 6.52 -4.74
C GLY A 204 6.61 6.99 -6.19
N ARG A 205 6.38 8.28 -6.46
CA ARG A 205 6.47 8.83 -7.82
C ARG A 205 7.87 8.74 -8.39
N PHE A 206 8.91 8.91 -7.56
CA PHE A 206 10.29 8.68 -8.00
C PHE A 206 10.54 7.23 -8.37
N GLY A 207 9.90 6.28 -7.68
CA GLY A 207 9.92 4.86 -8.04
C GLY A 207 9.31 4.63 -9.42
N GLY A 208 8.18 5.26 -9.73
CA GLY A 208 7.57 5.18 -11.06
C GLY A 208 8.42 5.78 -12.18
N ILE A 209 9.04 6.94 -11.93
CA ILE A 209 9.98 7.56 -12.87
C ILE A 209 11.16 6.61 -13.12
N LEU A 210 11.79 6.11 -12.06
CA LEU A 210 12.91 5.18 -12.19
C LEU A 210 12.49 3.86 -12.84
N GLY A 211 11.27 3.37 -12.61
CA GLY A 211 10.71 2.21 -13.30
C GLY A 211 10.59 2.41 -14.81
N ALA A 212 10.06 3.55 -15.24
CA ALA A 212 9.95 3.89 -16.66
C ALA A 212 11.34 4.04 -17.32
N PHE A 213 12.30 4.66 -16.62
CA PHE A 213 13.67 4.86 -17.13
C PHE A 213 14.52 3.58 -17.09
N SER A 214 14.35 2.71 -16.09
CA SER A 214 15.19 1.53 -15.91
C SER A 214 15.05 0.51 -17.04
N GLY A 215 13.89 0.43 -17.70
CA GLY A 215 13.75 -0.46 -18.86
C GLY A 215 14.68 -0.07 -20.03
N ALA A 216 14.99 1.22 -20.23
CA ALA A 216 15.94 1.65 -21.25
C ALA A 216 17.37 1.19 -20.93
N PHE A 217 17.76 1.20 -19.66
CA PHE A 217 19.04 0.67 -19.21
C PHE A 217 19.11 -0.86 -19.35
N LEU A 218 18.03 -1.57 -19.03
CA LEU A 218 17.96 -3.03 -19.17
C LEU A 218 18.03 -3.46 -20.63
N MET A 219 17.37 -2.73 -21.55
CA MET A 219 17.47 -2.99 -22.98
C MET A 219 18.86 -2.70 -23.54
N GLN A 220 19.52 -1.63 -23.07
CA GLN A 220 20.90 -1.32 -23.45
C GLN A 220 21.94 -2.29 -22.90
N ALA A 221 21.62 -3.05 -21.85
CA ALA A 221 22.49 -4.08 -21.29
C ALA A 221 22.32 -5.44 -21.98
N GLN A 222 21.41 -5.56 -22.97
CA GLN A 222 21.09 -6.78 -23.72
C GLN A 222 20.92 -8.00 -22.83
N LEU A 223 20.30 -7.79 -21.66
CA LEU A 223 20.02 -8.87 -20.73
C LEU A 223 18.93 -9.79 -21.28
N SER A 224 19.07 -11.08 -21.02
CA SER A 224 18.04 -12.07 -21.36
C SER A 224 16.73 -11.75 -20.63
N PHE A 225 15.60 -12.10 -21.27
CA PHE A 225 14.26 -11.94 -20.70
C PHE A 225 14.15 -12.54 -19.29
N GLU A 226 14.65 -13.76 -19.10
CA GLU A 226 14.71 -14.42 -17.78
C GLU A 226 15.46 -13.60 -16.72
N THR A 227 16.60 -13.00 -17.08
CA THR A 227 17.43 -12.21 -16.17
C THR A 227 16.72 -10.92 -15.75
N ILE A 228 16.03 -10.26 -16.68
CA ILE A 228 15.27 -9.03 -16.40
C ILE A 228 14.16 -9.31 -15.37
N PHE A 229 13.38 -10.37 -15.57
CA PHE A 229 12.30 -10.73 -14.67
C PHE A 229 12.82 -11.28 -13.33
N SER A 230 13.95 -11.98 -13.33
CA SER A 230 14.63 -12.39 -12.10
C SER A 230 15.12 -11.19 -11.29
N LEU A 231 15.63 -10.15 -11.96
CA LEU A 231 16.06 -8.91 -11.31
C LEU A 231 14.88 -8.16 -10.67
N LEU A 232 13.69 -8.22 -11.27
CA LEU A 232 12.47 -7.64 -10.71
C LEU A 232 11.96 -8.35 -9.45
N ALA A 233 12.39 -9.58 -9.18
CA ALA A 233 12.08 -10.23 -7.92
C ALA A 233 12.81 -9.60 -6.74
N ILE A 234 13.98 -8.99 -6.95
CA ILE A 234 14.75 -8.29 -5.92
C ILE A 234 13.94 -7.17 -5.24
N PRO A 235 13.40 -6.15 -5.97
CA PRO A 235 12.59 -5.11 -5.35
C PRO A 235 11.30 -5.65 -4.73
N ALA A 236 10.73 -6.74 -5.25
CA ALA A 236 9.54 -7.37 -4.69
C ALA A 236 9.84 -8.06 -3.33
N PHE A 237 10.93 -8.83 -3.26
CA PHE A 237 11.38 -9.44 -2.00
C PHE A 237 11.85 -8.41 -0.98
N LEU A 238 12.48 -7.32 -1.43
CA LEU A 238 12.85 -6.21 -0.56
C LEU A 238 11.60 -5.55 0.05
N SER A 239 10.54 -5.36 -0.75
CA SER A 239 9.25 -4.82 -0.31
C SER A 239 8.59 -5.71 0.74
N ALA A 240 8.56 -7.03 0.50
CA ALA A 240 8.05 -7.98 1.47
C ALA A 240 8.85 -7.96 2.79
N THR A 241 10.18 -7.96 2.69
CA THR A 241 11.08 -7.93 3.86
C THR A 241 10.88 -6.65 4.65
N ALA A 242 10.78 -5.49 3.99
CA ALA A 242 10.53 -4.20 4.62
C ALA A 242 9.22 -4.21 5.43
N LEU A 243 8.14 -4.77 4.86
CA LEU A 243 6.87 -4.90 5.57
C LEU A 243 6.93 -5.88 6.76
N LEU A 244 7.65 -6.99 6.63
CA LEU A 244 7.85 -7.93 7.74
C LEU A 244 8.69 -7.32 8.87
N VAL A 245 9.73 -6.55 8.54
CA VAL A 245 10.52 -5.80 9.53
C VAL A 245 9.66 -4.77 10.24
N LYS A 246 8.86 -3.99 9.49
CA LYS A 246 7.87 -3.06 10.06
C LYS A 246 6.91 -3.79 11.01
N TYR A 247 6.40 -4.96 10.60
CA TYR A 247 5.47 -5.73 11.42
C TYR A 247 6.11 -6.22 12.73
N LYS A 248 7.31 -6.79 12.67
CA LYS A 248 8.05 -7.27 13.86
C LYS A 248 8.40 -6.12 14.82
N LEU A 249 8.83 -4.97 14.29
CA LEU A 249 9.14 -3.80 15.11
C LEU A 249 7.88 -3.21 15.77
N GLY A 250 6.76 -3.18 15.04
CA GLY A 250 5.48 -2.74 15.58
C GLY A 250 4.92 -3.64 16.69
N GLN A 251 5.23 -4.95 16.67
CA GLN A 251 4.86 -5.89 17.73
C GLN A 251 5.73 -5.79 18.99
N ARG A 252 6.97 -5.31 18.86
CA ARG A 252 7.90 -5.14 19.99
C ARG A 252 7.60 -3.92 20.85
N GLN A 253 6.72 -3.02 20.40
CA GLN A 253 6.23 -1.94 21.25
C GLN A 253 5.17 -2.51 22.19
N PRO A 254 5.39 -2.53 23.52
CA PRO A 254 4.38 -3.01 24.45
C PRO A 254 3.09 -2.19 24.28
N PRO A 255 1.90 -2.82 24.46
CA PRO A 255 0.66 -2.07 24.58
C PRO A 255 0.81 -1.17 25.80
N ALA A 256 1.03 0.12 25.58
CA ALA A 256 1.15 1.14 26.62
C ALA A 256 -0.14 1.32 27.45
N ALA A 257 -1.10 0.40 27.35
CA ALA A 257 -2.43 0.49 27.90
C ALA A 257 -2.74 -0.54 29.00
N GLN A 258 -1.83 -1.47 29.34
CA GLN A 258 -2.09 -2.41 30.45
C GLN A 258 -1.57 -1.93 31.81
N GLY A 259 -0.50 -1.14 31.85
CA GLY A 259 0.09 -0.67 33.11
C GLY A 259 -0.67 0.46 33.81
N GLU A 260 -1.54 1.19 33.09
CA GLU A 260 -2.28 2.34 33.64
C GLU A 260 -3.72 1.98 34.04
N VAL A 261 -4.32 0.98 33.39
CA VAL A 261 -5.63 0.44 33.79
C VAL A 261 -5.54 -0.29 35.13
N GLU A 262 -4.43 -0.99 35.40
CA GLU A 262 -4.23 -1.66 36.69
C GLU A 262 -3.95 -0.67 37.84
N LYS A 263 -3.37 0.50 37.54
CA LYS A 263 -3.14 1.56 38.54
C LYS A 263 -4.40 2.35 38.88
N LEU A 264 -5.30 2.55 37.91
CA LEU A 264 -6.59 3.22 38.13
C LEU A 264 -7.66 2.29 38.74
N GLN A 265 -7.46 0.97 38.70
CA GLN A 265 -8.33 0.01 39.41
C GLN A 265 -7.88 -0.27 40.85
N LYS A 266 -6.66 0.16 41.23
CA LYS A 266 -6.07 -0.04 42.57
C LYS A 266 -5.97 1.25 43.40
N ALA A 267 -6.41 2.40 42.86
CA ALA A 267 -6.48 3.69 43.55
C ALA A 267 -7.95 4.09 43.74
#